data_AF-A0A942LDX9-F1
#
_entry.id   AF-A0A942LDX9-F1
#
_cell.length_a   1.000
_cell.length_b   1.000
_cell.length_c   1.000
_cell.angle_alpha   90.00
_cell.angle_beta   90.00
_cell.angle_gamma   90.00
#
_symmetry.space_group_name_H-M   'P 1'
#
loop_
_entity.id
_entity.type
_entity.pdbx_description
1 polymer ?
#
loop_
_entity_poly.entity_id
_entity_poly.type
_entity_poly.pdbx_seq_one_letter_code
_entity_poly.pdbx_strand_id
1 'polypeptide(L)'
;VIDRPKGYFPVPALKYLQGDVLARVRDALTSQAARERGLFQPAYVQRLLDDPAAHITPLQGSKLWQLGLLEIWLQTHLHSTT
;
A
#
# COMPACT_ATOMS: atom_id res chain seq x y z
N VAL A 1 -5.70 -2.30 34.78
CA VAL A 1 -5.92 -3.01 33.50
C VAL A 1 -4.55 -3.42 32.95
N ILE A 2 -4.04 -4.59 33.33
CA ILE A 2 -2.70 -5.08 32.95
C ILE A 2 -2.80 -6.43 32.23
N ASP A 3 -3.77 -7.28 32.62
CA ASP A 3 -3.93 -8.64 32.07
C ASP A 3 -4.87 -8.76 30.86
N ARG A 4 -5.25 -7.62 30.25
CA ARG A 4 -6.08 -7.65 29.04
C ARG A 4 -5.19 -8.11 27.87
N PRO A 5 -5.48 -9.24 27.20
CA PRO A 5 -4.77 -9.59 25.98
C PRO A 5 -4.87 -8.45 24.99
N LYS A 6 -3.77 -8.14 24.26
CA LYS A 6 -3.78 -7.09 23.23
C LYS A 6 -4.92 -7.39 22.27
N GLY A 7 -5.94 -6.52 22.28
CA GLY A 7 -7.09 -6.67 21.41
C GLY A 7 -6.63 -6.60 19.96
N TYR A 8 -6.91 -7.63 19.18
CA TYR A 8 -6.73 -7.59 17.74
C TYR A 8 -7.64 -6.49 17.18
N PHE A 9 -7.06 -5.51 16.49
CA PHE A 9 -7.82 -4.48 15.79
C PHE A 9 -7.82 -4.84 14.30
N PRO A 10 -8.80 -5.62 13.83
CA PRO A 10 -8.87 -5.97 12.41
C PRO A 10 -9.13 -4.69 11.62
N VAL A 11 -8.30 -4.43 10.60
CA VAL A 11 -8.55 -3.39 9.60
C VAL A 11 -8.71 -4.08 8.24
N PRO A 12 -9.89 -4.68 7.95
CA PRO A 12 -10.05 -5.56 6.80
C PRO A 12 -9.76 -4.87 5.47
N ALA A 13 -10.09 -3.57 5.37
CA ALA A 13 -9.88 -2.75 4.19
C ALA A 13 -8.40 -2.60 3.79
N LEU A 14 -7.48 -2.69 4.76
CA LEU A 14 -6.04 -2.59 4.49
C LEU A 14 -5.39 -3.95 4.21
N LYS A 15 -6.10 -5.03 4.54
CA LYS A 15 -5.70 -6.40 4.22
C LYS A 15 -6.18 -6.81 2.83
N TYR A 16 -7.44 -6.53 2.52
CA TYR A 16 -8.05 -6.82 1.22
C TYR A 16 -8.46 -5.49 0.58
N LEU A 17 -7.53 -4.89 -0.15
CA LEU A 17 -7.73 -3.61 -0.82
C LEU A 17 -8.82 -3.76 -1.89
N GLN A 18 -9.86 -2.96 -1.78
CA GLN A 18 -10.99 -2.91 -2.72
C GLN A 18 -11.52 -1.47 -2.83
N GLY A 19 -12.34 -1.22 -3.85
CA GLY A 19 -13.00 0.07 -4.06
C GLY A 19 -12.03 1.25 -4.03
N ASP A 20 -12.42 2.31 -3.33
CA ASP A 20 -11.69 3.59 -3.29
C ASP A 20 -10.28 3.46 -2.71
N VAL A 21 -10.06 2.53 -1.77
CA VAL A 21 -8.73 2.32 -1.18
C VAL A 21 -7.78 1.70 -2.22
N LEU A 22 -8.25 0.71 -2.99
CA LEU A 22 -7.46 0.14 -4.07
C LEU A 22 -7.22 1.16 -5.19
N ALA A 23 -8.23 1.96 -5.54
CA ALA A 23 -8.09 3.03 -6.54
C ALA A 23 -7.01 4.03 -6.12
N ARG A 24 -7.06 4.52 -4.89
CA ARG A 24 -6.05 5.45 -4.35
C ARG A 24 -4.64 4.85 -4.36
N VAL A 25 -4.49 3.58 -3.99
CA VAL A 25 -3.19 2.89 -4.02
C VAL A 25 -2.68 2.73 -5.45
N ARG A 26 -3.56 2.37 -6.39
CA ARG A 26 -3.24 2.27 -7.81
C ARG A 26 -2.76 3.61 -8.36
N ASP A 27 -3.47 4.68 -8.07
CA ASP A 27 -3.13 6.03 -8.53
C ASP A 27 -1.77 6.47 -7.97
N ALA A 28 -1.54 6.26 -6.67
CA ALA A 28 -0.28 6.60 -6.03
C ALA A 28 0.91 5.87 -6.67
N LEU A 29 0.81 4.54 -6.87
CA LEU A 29 1.89 3.71 -7.39
C LEU A 29 2.11 3.84 -8.90
N THR A 30 1.12 4.34 -9.65
CA THR A 30 1.23 4.51 -11.10
C THR A 30 1.45 5.97 -11.54
N SER A 31 1.53 6.89 -10.57
CA SER A 31 1.75 8.33 -10.78
C SER A 31 3.10 8.61 -11.46
N GLN A 32 3.21 9.79 -12.08
CA GLN A 32 4.48 10.27 -12.62
C GLN A 32 5.56 10.39 -11.54
N ALA A 33 5.19 10.92 -10.36
CA ALA A 33 6.12 11.05 -9.24
C ALA A 33 6.70 9.69 -8.80
N ALA A 34 5.87 8.63 -8.75
CA ALA A 34 6.32 7.29 -8.41
C ALA A 34 7.28 6.72 -9.46
N ARG A 35 6.99 6.96 -10.76
CA ARG A 35 7.83 6.50 -11.88
C ARG A 35 9.18 7.19 -11.90
N GLU A 36 9.21 8.52 -11.75
CA GLU A 36 10.44 9.31 -11.72
C GLU A 36 11.32 8.95 -10.52
N ARG A 37 10.71 8.61 -9.39
CA ARG A 37 11.43 8.19 -8.19
C ARG A 37 12.12 6.83 -8.36
N GLY A 38 11.60 5.95 -9.21
CA GLY A 38 12.25 4.69 -9.57
C GLY A 38 12.38 3.67 -8.43
N LEU A 39 11.61 3.78 -7.34
CA LEU A 39 11.70 2.86 -6.19
C LEU A 39 11.06 1.49 -6.43
N PHE A 40 10.07 1.42 -7.33
CA PHE A 40 9.28 0.22 -7.52
C PHE A 40 9.53 -0.39 -8.90
N GLN A 41 9.65 -1.71 -8.96
CA GLN A 41 9.72 -2.44 -10.22
C GLN A 41 8.32 -2.48 -10.87
N PRO A 42 8.10 -1.87 -12.06
CA PRO A 42 6.76 -1.73 -12.63
C PRO A 42 6.04 -3.07 -12.83
N ALA A 43 6.77 -4.09 -13.31
CA ALA A 43 6.22 -5.42 -13.52
C ALA A 43 5.76 -6.10 -12.21
N TYR A 44 6.45 -5.83 -11.10
CA TYR A 44 6.05 -6.37 -9.80
C TYR A 44 4.83 -5.62 -9.24
N VAL A 45 4.79 -4.30 -9.37
CA VAL A 45 3.63 -3.49 -8.98
C VAL A 45 2.39 -3.92 -9.78
N GLN A 46 2.54 -4.13 -11.09
CA GLN A 46 1.44 -4.59 -11.92
C GLN A 46 0.91 -5.95 -11.46
N ARG A 47 1.80 -6.91 -11.20
CA ARG A 47 1.42 -8.22 -10.63
C ARG A 47 0.62 -8.07 -9.33
N LEU A 48 1.05 -7.18 -8.44
CA LEU A 48 0.33 -6.93 -7.18
C LEU A 48 -1.05 -6.29 -7.39
N LEU A 49 -1.20 -5.43 -8.40
CA LEU A 49 -2.44 -4.73 -8.72
C LEU A 49 -3.46 -5.60 -9.47
N ASP A 50 -2.99 -6.62 -10.20
CA ASP A 50 -3.83 -7.54 -10.98
C ASP A 50 -4.55 -8.55 -10.07
N ASP A 51 -3.89 -9.01 -9.00
CA ASP A 51 -4.52 -9.85 -7.95
C ASP A 51 -4.07 -9.44 -6.53
N PRO A 52 -4.62 -8.35 -5.98
CA PRO A 52 -4.21 -7.83 -4.67
C PRO A 52 -4.42 -8.80 -3.51
N ALA A 53 -5.44 -9.66 -3.60
CA ALA A 53 -5.81 -10.58 -2.53
C ALA A 53 -4.89 -11.80 -2.45
N ALA A 54 -4.23 -12.18 -3.56
CA ALA A 54 -3.22 -13.26 -3.57
C ALA A 54 -1.89 -12.86 -2.92
N HIS A 55 -1.70 -11.59 -2.56
CA HIS A 55 -0.41 -11.05 -2.13
C HIS A 55 -0.40 -10.57 -0.66
N ILE A 56 -0.76 -11.49 0.23
CA ILE A 56 -0.75 -11.29 1.68
C ILE A 56 0.57 -11.79 2.28
N THR A 57 1.10 -11.08 3.28
CA THR A 57 2.31 -11.47 4.03
C THR A 57 1.98 -12.55 5.07
N PRO A 58 2.98 -13.28 5.60
CA PRO A 58 2.76 -14.22 6.70
C PRO A 58 2.10 -13.59 7.95
N LEU A 59 2.31 -12.28 8.16
CA LEU A 59 1.70 -11.50 9.24
C LEU A 59 0.31 -10.95 8.87
N GLN A 60 -0.34 -11.50 7.83
CA GLN A 60 -1.71 -11.17 7.43
C GLN A 60 -1.90 -9.72 6.94
N GLY A 61 -0.84 -9.08 6.43
CA GLY A 61 -0.90 -7.74 5.82
C GLY A 61 -0.85 -7.76 4.29
N SER A 62 -1.47 -6.79 3.62
CA SER A 62 -1.36 -6.64 2.16
C SER A 62 0.02 -6.11 1.77
N LYS A 63 0.74 -6.82 0.89
CA LYS A 63 1.97 -6.29 0.29
C LYS A 63 1.69 -5.00 -0.48
N LEU A 64 0.62 -4.99 -1.28
CA LEU A 64 0.23 -3.83 -2.07
C LEU A 64 -0.03 -2.60 -1.20
N TRP A 65 -0.66 -2.77 -0.03
CA TRP A 65 -0.86 -1.67 0.93
C TRP A 65 0.48 -1.11 1.44
N GLN A 66 1.48 -1.94 1.70
CA GLN A 66 2.78 -1.48 2.16
C GLN A 66 3.47 -0.58 1.12
N LEU A 67 3.44 -0.98 -0.16
CA LEU A 67 3.96 -0.14 -1.24
C LEU A 67 3.16 1.17 -1.37
N GLY A 68 1.82 1.05 -1.41
CA GLY A 68 0.93 2.19 -1.57
C GLY A 68 1.08 3.21 -0.43
N LEU A 69 1.15 2.74 0.83
CA LEU A 69 1.33 3.60 2.00
C LEU A 69 2.64 4.38 1.93
N LEU A 70 3.73 3.72 1.56
CA LEU A 70 5.02 4.39 1.40
C LEU A 70 4.93 5.48 0.34
N GLU A 71 4.39 5.17 -0.84
CA GLU A 71 4.30 6.14 -1.93
C GLU A 71 3.36 7.30 -1.61
N ILE A 72 2.21 7.05 -0.97
CA ILE A 72 1.31 8.10 -0.49
C ILE A 72 2.04 9.00 0.50
N TRP A 73 2.81 8.43 1.43
CA TRP A 73 3.58 9.23 2.39
C TRP A 73 4.62 10.09 1.68
N LEU A 74 5.34 9.54 0.71
CA LEU A 74 6.34 10.26 -0.08
C LEU A 74 5.71 11.41 -0.87
N GLN A 75 4.59 11.19 -1.57
CA GLN A 75 3.88 12.25 -2.29
C GLN A 75 3.32 13.33 -1.35
N THR A 76 2.97 12.97 -0.11
CA THR A 76 2.43 13.93 0.87
C THR A 76 3.52 14.83 1.48
N HIS A 77 4.75 14.32 1.63
CA HIS A 77 5.79 15.01 2.42
C HIS A 77 7.02 15.42 1.61
N LEU A 78 7.25 14.79 0.46
CA LEU A 78 8.30 15.18 -0.47
C LEU A 78 7.67 16.01 -1.58
N HIS A 79 7.59 17.31 -1.35
CA HIS A 79 7.38 18.25 -2.43
C HIS A 79 8.66 18.28 -3.29
N SER A 80 8.52 18.17 -4.60
CA SER A 80 9.63 18.49 -5.50
C SER A 80 10.00 19.95 -5.28
N THR A 81 11.15 20.20 -4.66
CA THR A 81 11.75 21.53 -4.63
C THR A 81 12.10 21.87 -6.08
N THR A 82 11.26 22.69 -6.71
CA THR A 82 11.60 23.38 -7.96
C THR A 82 12.73 24.37 -7.70
#